data_AF-A0A831NXB8-F1
#
_entry.id   AF-A0A831NXB8-F1
#
_cell.length_a   1.000
_cell.length_b   1.000
_cell.length_c   1.000
_cell.angle_alpha   90.00
_cell.angle_beta   90.00
_cell.angle_gamma   90.00
#
_symmetry.space_group_name_H-M   'P 1'
#
loop_
_entity.id
_entity.type
_entity.pdbx_description
1 polymer ?
#
loop_
_entity_poly.entity_id
_entity_poly.type
_entity_poly.pdbx_seq_one_letter_code
_entity_poly.pdbx_strand_id
1 'polypeptide(L)'
;MFNIFRRKHLTGVIAPDPKDPRDYQLADIQETKVELPEEFDLRDKMTPVGIQKWGSCTSWGTCAVKEYWDSKQYNQTINLSEKFVYHNTKKISGLWNIQGDYVVNAIKSVCKYGAPLLKDYPDTRELTWNKYVHKEPSPEVYGKAEKYKGKTYWSVGRTLNEFRSAIYQNRCPVIFGMEWYLSYNRTDKDGKLRLPVGKPVSGHALACAGWTKDKLWVKNSWGTRWGKNGYFYIPFDEFEKYNIWNARVLLDEGTKPIEGWVAVKFLRADKYTIGTTAKTTDRKSVGEG
;
A
#
# COMPACT_ATOMS: atom_id res chain seq x y z
N MET A 1 29.36 -21.76 -1.06
CA MET A 1 29.68 -20.32 -0.91
C MET A 1 28.40 -19.53 -1.19
N PHE A 2 27.56 -19.32 -0.18
CA PHE A 2 26.25 -18.67 -0.36
C PHE A 2 26.46 -17.17 -0.61
N ASN A 3 26.06 -16.70 -1.79
CA ASN A 3 26.08 -15.29 -2.15
C ASN A 3 25.13 -14.50 -1.22
N ILE A 4 25.68 -13.91 -0.15
CA ILE A 4 25.02 -12.92 0.71
C ILE A 4 24.98 -11.59 -0.04
N PHE A 5 24.34 -11.55 -1.21
CA PHE A 5 23.79 -10.30 -1.70
C PHE A 5 22.43 -10.16 -1.02
N ARG A 6 22.42 -9.58 0.18
CA ARG A 6 21.21 -8.99 0.76
C ARG A 6 20.65 -8.08 -0.33
N ARG A 7 19.57 -8.48 -1.01
CA ARG A 7 18.94 -7.65 -2.05
C ARG A 7 18.63 -6.31 -1.40
N LYS A 8 19.36 -5.26 -1.80
CA LYS A 8 19.32 -3.93 -1.16
C LYS A 8 17.92 -3.29 -1.24
N HIS A 9 17.09 -3.82 -2.13
CA HIS A 9 15.77 -3.32 -2.50
C HIS A 9 14.80 -4.51 -2.59
N LEU A 10 14.22 -4.87 -1.45
CA LEU A 10 13.21 -5.93 -1.39
C LEU A 10 11.83 -5.38 -1.73
N THR A 11 11.05 -6.21 -2.40
CA THR A 11 9.67 -5.98 -2.82
C THR A 11 8.78 -7.06 -2.20
N GLY A 12 7.45 -6.96 -2.36
CA GLY A 12 6.53 -7.83 -1.63
C GLY A 12 5.07 -7.80 -2.06
N VAL A 13 4.72 -7.23 -3.22
CA VAL A 13 3.40 -7.49 -3.81
C VAL A 13 3.51 -8.79 -4.59
N ILE A 14 2.66 -9.75 -4.28
CA ILE A 14 2.77 -11.11 -4.85
C ILE A 14 2.01 -11.28 -6.16
N ALA A 15 0.97 -10.48 -6.39
CA ALA A 15 0.15 -10.44 -7.60
C ALA A 15 -0.85 -9.26 -7.53
N PRO A 16 -1.55 -8.94 -8.63
CA PRO A 16 -2.78 -8.16 -8.57
C PRO A 16 -3.73 -8.74 -7.52
N ASP A 17 -4.45 -7.88 -6.82
CA ASP A 17 -5.44 -8.28 -5.84
C ASP A 17 -6.55 -9.03 -6.56
N PRO A 18 -7.06 -10.15 -5.99
CA PRO A 18 -8.19 -10.85 -6.58
C PRO A 18 -9.40 -9.91 -6.66
N LYS A 19 -10.17 -10.02 -7.75
CA LYS A 19 -11.41 -9.25 -7.89
C LYS A 19 -12.38 -9.63 -6.77
N ASP A 20 -12.91 -8.64 -6.09
CA ASP A 20 -13.95 -8.78 -5.08
C ASP A 20 -15.14 -7.88 -5.51
N PRO A 21 -16.32 -8.44 -5.82
CA PRO A 21 -17.47 -7.64 -6.26
C PRO A 21 -18.00 -6.70 -5.16
N ARG A 22 -17.52 -6.84 -3.91
CA ARG A 22 -17.87 -5.99 -2.79
C ARG A 22 -16.94 -4.79 -2.63
N ASP A 23 -15.85 -4.70 -3.40
CA ASP A 23 -14.93 -3.57 -3.33
C ASP A 23 -15.63 -2.30 -3.83
N TYR A 24 -15.75 -1.30 -2.96
CA TYR A 24 -16.26 0.02 -3.32
C TYR A 24 -15.41 0.66 -4.40
N GLN A 25 -16.05 1.29 -5.39
CA GLN A 25 -15.37 2.05 -6.43
C GLN A 25 -15.41 3.53 -6.09
N LEU A 26 -14.25 4.18 -6.06
CA LEU A 26 -14.17 5.60 -5.75
C LEU A 26 -14.96 6.45 -6.76
N ALA A 27 -15.02 5.98 -8.02
CA ALA A 27 -15.83 6.60 -9.08
C ALA A 27 -17.33 6.71 -8.74
N ASP A 28 -17.85 5.87 -7.83
CA ASP A 28 -19.26 5.89 -7.43
C ASP A 28 -19.61 7.13 -6.57
N ILE A 29 -18.60 7.75 -5.97
CA ILE A 29 -18.76 8.88 -5.04
C ILE A 29 -18.01 10.14 -5.48
N GLN A 30 -17.34 10.11 -6.63
CA GLN A 30 -16.55 11.20 -7.17
C GLN A 30 -17.21 11.87 -8.36
N GLU A 31 -16.89 13.15 -8.55
CA GLU A 31 -17.25 13.85 -9.78
C GLU A 31 -16.46 13.26 -10.96
N THR A 32 -17.17 12.95 -12.04
CA THR A 32 -16.60 12.33 -13.25
C THR A 32 -15.82 13.32 -14.11
N LYS A 33 -16.12 14.62 -13.99
CA LYS A 33 -15.43 15.70 -14.71
C LYS A 33 -14.95 16.73 -13.71
N VAL A 34 -13.63 16.79 -13.51
CA VAL A 34 -12.99 17.77 -12.63
C VAL A 34 -11.85 18.42 -13.39
N GLU A 35 -11.79 19.75 -13.34
CA GLU A 35 -10.62 20.49 -13.79
C GLU A 35 -9.49 20.29 -12.78
N LEU A 36 -8.45 19.59 -13.22
CA LEU A 36 -7.30 19.28 -12.39
C LEU A 36 -6.26 20.40 -12.52
N PRO A 37 -5.72 20.93 -11.39
CA PRO A 37 -4.67 21.93 -11.45
C PRO A 37 -3.38 21.39 -12.10
N GLU A 38 -2.52 22.30 -12.54
CA GLU A 38 -1.18 21.95 -13.05
C GLU A 38 -0.32 21.28 -11.97
N GLU A 39 -0.52 21.65 -10.70
CA GLU A 39 0.20 21.09 -9.56
C GLU A 39 -0.77 20.77 -8.43
N PHE A 40 -0.59 19.59 -7.85
CA PHE A 40 -1.22 19.20 -6.59
C PHE A 40 -0.30 18.22 -5.87
N ASP A 41 0.52 18.74 -4.97
CA ASP A 41 1.60 17.99 -4.32
C ASP A 41 1.35 17.87 -2.80
N LEU A 42 1.30 16.64 -2.29
CA LEU A 42 1.14 16.35 -0.86
C LEU A 42 2.47 15.97 -0.19
N ARG A 43 3.60 15.97 -0.90
CA ARG A 43 4.89 15.49 -0.37
C ARG A 43 5.34 16.20 0.89
N ASP A 44 5.06 17.50 1.03
CA ASP A 44 5.34 18.31 2.21
C ASP A 44 4.56 17.86 3.46
N LYS A 45 3.42 17.20 3.25
CA LYS A 45 2.54 16.65 4.29
C LYS A 45 2.76 15.16 4.55
N MET A 46 3.54 14.48 3.70
CA MET A 46 3.90 13.09 3.92
C MET A 46 4.97 12.99 5.02
N THR A 47 4.90 11.94 5.81
CA THR A 47 5.94 11.60 6.79
C THR A 47 7.27 11.26 6.14
N PRO A 48 8.39 11.24 6.89
CA PRO A 48 9.69 10.83 6.36
C PRO A 48 9.67 9.46 5.66
N VAL A 49 10.59 9.26 4.70
CA VAL A 49 10.74 7.97 4.00
C VAL A 49 11.48 6.97 4.88
N GLY A 50 10.83 5.85 5.18
CA GLY A 50 11.44 4.74 5.91
C GLY A 50 12.21 3.75 5.03
N ILE A 51 12.73 2.69 5.66
CA ILE A 51 13.57 1.67 5.02
C ILE A 51 13.02 0.28 5.38
N GLN A 52 12.34 -0.36 4.44
CA GLN A 52 11.87 -1.72 4.62
C GLN A 52 13.03 -2.72 4.62
N LYS A 53 12.99 -3.67 5.55
CA LYS A 53 13.97 -4.75 5.65
C LYS A 53 13.53 -6.03 4.94
N TRP A 54 12.22 -6.23 4.75
CA TRP A 54 11.61 -7.44 4.24
C TRP A 54 10.70 -7.13 3.06
N GLY A 55 10.09 -8.15 2.45
CA GLY A 55 8.99 -7.99 1.51
C GLY A 55 7.71 -7.53 2.20
N SER A 56 7.75 -6.36 2.86
CA SER A 56 6.66 -5.76 3.61
C SER A 56 6.15 -4.47 2.97
N CYS A 57 6.44 -4.24 1.68
CA CYS A 57 6.10 -3.00 0.99
C CYS A 57 4.60 -2.67 1.04
N THR A 58 3.71 -3.68 1.06
CA THR A 58 2.27 -3.46 1.20
C THR A 58 1.93 -2.73 2.49
N SER A 59 2.58 -3.10 3.60
CA SER A 59 2.43 -2.45 4.90
C SER A 59 3.09 -1.07 4.93
N TRP A 60 4.25 -0.89 4.29
CA TRP A 60 4.89 0.43 4.16
C TRP A 60 4.08 1.43 3.34
N GLY A 61 3.57 1.02 2.17
CA GLY A 61 2.69 1.85 1.36
C GLY A 61 1.39 2.20 2.10
N THR A 62 0.82 1.24 2.84
CA THR A 62 -0.41 1.47 3.63
C THR A 62 -0.15 2.43 4.78
N CYS A 63 0.94 2.24 5.53
CA CYS A 63 1.29 3.15 6.62
C CYS A 63 1.59 4.55 6.11
N ALA A 64 2.24 4.72 4.95
CA ALA A 64 2.46 6.04 4.37
C ALA A 64 1.17 6.83 4.12
N VAL A 65 0.11 6.18 3.63
CA VAL A 65 -1.21 6.82 3.44
C VAL A 65 -1.90 7.06 4.78
N LYS A 66 -1.84 6.10 5.70
CA LYS A 66 -2.49 6.21 7.00
C LYS A 66 -1.85 7.27 7.90
N GLU A 67 -0.53 7.35 7.89
CA GLU A 67 0.24 8.39 8.58
C GLU A 67 -0.08 9.79 8.07
N TYR A 68 -0.35 9.97 6.77
CA TYR A 68 -0.82 11.24 6.23
C TYR A 68 -2.14 11.65 6.89
N TRP A 69 -3.10 10.72 6.97
CA TRP A 69 -4.39 10.98 7.59
C TRP A 69 -4.29 11.24 9.09
N ASP A 70 -3.57 10.40 9.81
CA ASP A 70 -3.41 10.54 11.25
C ASP A 70 -2.63 11.81 11.60
N SER A 71 -1.61 12.17 10.80
CA SER A 71 -0.87 13.41 11.04
C SER A 71 -1.73 14.64 10.86
N LYS A 72 -2.62 14.62 9.85
CA LYS A 72 -3.62 15.67 9.63
C LYS A 72 -4.65 15.72 10.77
N GLN A 73 -5.21 14.58 11.17
CA GLN A 73 -6.22 14.48 12.22
C GLN A 73 -5.70 14.93 13.59
N TYR A 74 -4.47 14.53 13.95
CA TYR A 74 -3.90 14.79 15.26
C TYR A 74 -2.95 15.99 15.29
N ASN A 75 -2.82 16.72 14.18
CA ASN A 75 -1.96 17.87 14.01
C ASN A 75 -0.53 17.65 14.54
N GLN A 76 0.05 16.49 14.24
CA GLN A 76 1.41 16.11 14.66
C GLN A 76 1.97 15.05 13.71
N THR A 77 3.29 14.92 13.59
CA THR A 77 3.87 13.83 12.78
C THR A 77 3.63 12.48 13.45
N ILE A 78 2.93 11.59 12.74
CA ILE A 78 2.67 10.22 13.18
C ILE A 78 3.68 9.27 12.52
N ASN A 79 4.13 8.27 13.27
CA ASN A 79 5.05 7.23 12.77
C ASN A 79 4.53 5.88 13.25
N LEU A 80 3.94 5.12 12.34
CA LEU A 80 3.23 3.87 12.62
C LEU A 80 4.19 2.66 12.57
N SER A 81 3.77 1.56 13.18
CA SER A 81 4.52 0.30 13.09
C SER A 81 4.10 -0.51 11.86
N GLU A 82 4.89 -0.46 10.79
CA GLU A 82 4.68 -1.32 9.61
C GLU A 82 4.81 -2.79 9.96
N LYS A 83 5.59 -3.12 11.00
CA LYS A 83 5.73 -4.49 11.51
C LYS A 83 4.40 -5.01 12.04
N PHE A 84 3.67 -4.20 12.80
CA PHE A 84 2.35 -4.58 13.31
C PHE A 84 1.37 -4.81 12.15
N VAL A 85 1.36 -3.88 11.19
CA VAL A 85 0.51 -4.00 10.00
C VAL A 85 0.89 -5.24 9.19
N TYR A 86 2.18 -5.54 9.02
CA TYR A 86 2.64 -6.70 8.27
C TYR A 86 2.29 -8.02 8.94
N HIS A 87 2.44 -8.13 10.27
CA HIS A 87 1.98 -9.30 11.02
C HIS A 87 0.47 -9.54 10.83
N ASN A 88 -0.34 -8.50 10.98
CA ASN A 88 -1.79 -8.61 10.85
C ASN A 88 -2.25 -8.81 9.40
N THR A 89 -1.47 -8.33 8.42
CA THR A 89 -1.63 -8.67 7.00
C THR A 89 -1.51 -10.19 6.81
N LYS A 90 -0.50 -10.82 7.43
CA LYS A 90 -0.34 -12.29 7.41
C LYS A 90 -1.45 -13.02 8.15
N LYS A 91 -1.94 -12.45 9.26
CA LYS A 91 -3.11 -12.99 9.99
C LYS A 91 -4.37 -12.99 9.14
N ILE A 92 -4.55 -11.98 8.28
CA ILE A 92 -5.67 -11.88 7.34
C ILE A 92 -5.51 -12.87 6.18
N SER A 93 -4.32 -12.95 5.58
CA SER A 93 -4.10 -13.72 4.36
C SER A 93 -3.84 -15.21 4.61
N GLY A 94 -3.31 -15.56 5.77
CA GLY A 94 -2.78 -16.90 6.09
C GLY A 94 -1.45 -17.22 5.40
N LEU A 95 -0.84 -16.27 4.67
CA LEU A 95 0.37 -16.48 3.87
C LEU A 95 1.66 -16.41 4.72
N TRP A 96 1.71 -17.17 5.82
CA TRP A 96 2.79 -17.15 6.81
C TRP A 96 4.13 -17.69 6.31
N ASN A 97 4.13 -18.44 5.19
CA ASN A 97 5.31 -19.15 4.68
C ASN A 97 6.06 -18.40 3.57
N ILE A 98 5.60 -17.22 3.16
CA ILE A 98 6.23 -16.41 2.10
C ILE A 98 6.38 -14.94 2.51
N GLN A 99 7.41 -14.25 2.02
CA GLN A 99 7.45 -12.78 2.10
C GLN A 99 6.45 -12.16 1.12
N GLY A 100 6.00 -10.94 1.40
CA GLY A 100 5.00 -10.27 0.57
C GLY A 100 3.55 -10.67 0.83
N ASP A 101 2.61 -9.87 0.34
CA ASP A 101 1.17 -10.12 0.38
C ASP A 101 0.44 -9.31 -0.70
N TYR A 102 -0.88 -9.40 -0.71
CA TYR A 102 -1.77 -8.52 -1.49
C TYR A 102 -1.88 -7.14 -0.84
N VAL A 103 -2.04 -6.08 -1.66
CA VAL A 103 -2.12 -4.70 -1.17
C VAL A 103 -3.37 -4.53 -0.31
N VAL A 104 -4.51 -5.07 -0.78
CA VAL A 104 -5.78 -5.02 -0.07
C VAL A 104 -5.72 -5.65 1.34
N ASN A 105 -4.88 -6.65 1.59
CA ASN A 105 -4.78 -7.28 2.91
C ASN A 105 -4.10 -6.36 3.93
N ALA A 106 -3.14 -5.55 3.51
CA ALA A 106 -2.52 -4.54 4.38
C ALA A 106 -3.50 -3.41 4.71
N ILE A 107 -4.31 -2.99 3.74
CA ILE A 107 -5.40 -2.03 3.94
C ILE A 107 -6.45 -2.59 4.92
N LYS A 108 -6.92 -3.82 4.67
CA LYS A 108 -7.84 -4.54 5.58
C LYS A 108 -7.25 -4.69 6.98
N SER A 109 -5.93 -4.90 7.11
CA SER A 109 -5.24 -4.93 8.40
C SER A 109 -5.41 -3.63 9.17
N VAL A 110 -5.17 -2.49 8.52
CA VAL A 110 -5.32 -1.16 9.16
C VAL A 110 -6.79 -0.85 9.45
N CYS A 111 -7.74 -1.23 8.58
CA CYS A 111 -9.17 -1.05 8.86
C CYS A 111 -9.68 -1.95 10.00
N LYS A 112 -9.12 -3.16 10.16
CA LYS A 112 -9.59 -4.13 11.16
C LYS A 112 -8.91 -3.97 12.51
N TYR A 113 -7.60 -3.70 12.52
CA TYR A 113 -6.77 -3.70 13.73
C TYR A 113 -6.12 -2.35 14.02
N GLY A 114 -6.19 -1.40 13.09
CA GLY A 114 -5.41 -0.17 13.15
C GLY A 114 -3.91 -0.41 13.04
N ALA A 115 -3.14 0.53 13.59
CA ALA A 115 -1.69 0.45 13.64
C ALA A 115 -1.17 1.22 14.87
N PRO A 116 -0.38 0.60 15.76
CA PRO A 116 0.22 1.33 16.87
C PRO A 116 1.36 2.22 16.35
N LEU A 117 1.81 3.17 17.16
CA LEU A 117 3.03 3.92 16.84
C LEU A 117 4.24 2.99 16.81
N LEU A 118 5.25 3.35 16.01
CA LEU A 118 6.51 2.60 15.88
C LEU A 118 7.17 2.36 17.25
N LYS A 119 7.09 3.33 18.17
CA LYS A 119 7.65 3.20 19.53
C LYS A 119 6.96 2.13 20.37
N ASP A 120 5.68 1.86 20.12
CA ASP A 120 4.89 0.88 20.87
C ASP A 120 5.07 -0.54 20.31
N TYR A 121 5.42 -0.66 19.03
CA TYR A 121 5.80 -1.95 18.43
C TYR A 121 6.96 -1.80 17.42
N PRO A 122 8.21 -1.80 17.90
CA PRO A 122 9.35 -1.42 17.07
C PRO A 122 9.74 -2.46 16.02
N ASP A 123 10.28 -1.97 14.90
CA ASP A 123 10.99 -2.79 13.91
C ASP A 123 12.31 -3.30 14.51
N THR A 124 12.27 -4.53 14.99
CA THR A 124 13.43 -5.23 15.53
C THR A 124 14.30 -5.76 14.38
N ARG A 125 15.29 -4.94 13.99
CA ARG A 125 16.25 -5.20 12.90
C ARG A 125 17.17 -6.40 13.09
N GLU A 126 17.08 -7.13 14.20
CA GLU A 126 17.96 -8.26 14.54
C GLU A 126 17.34 -9.64 14.24
N LEU A 127 16.07 -9.70 13.85
CA LEU A 127 15.39 -10.98 13.64
C LEU A 127 15.62 -11.55 12.23
N THR A 128 15.46 -12.87 12.09
CA THR A 128 15.16 -13.51 10.80
C THR A 128 13.77 -13.07 10.32
N TRP A 129 13.47 -13.18 9.03
CA TRP A 129 12.13 -12.84 8.53
C TRP A 129 11.03 -13.64 9.26
N ASN A 130 11.26 -14.94 9.48
CA ASN A 130 10.29 -15.79 10.15
C ASN A 130 9.99 -15.32 11.59
N LYS A 131 11.03 -15.00 12.36
CA LYS A 131 10.88 -14.43 13.72
C LYS A 131 10.27 -13.02 13.69
N TYR A 132 10.58 -12.22 12.67
CA TYR A 132 10.05 -10.88 12.51
C TYR A 132 8.53 -10.90 12.32
N VAL A 133 8.03 -11.75 11.42
CA VAL A 133 6.62 -11.80 11.05
C VAL A 133 5.77 -12.54 12.09
N HIS A 134 6.30 -13.59 12.73
CA HIS A 134 5.57 -14.38 13.74
C HIS A 134 5.62 -13.80 15.16
N LYS A 135 6.33 -12.69 15.40
CA LYS A 135 6.25 -12.01 16.70
C LYS A 135 4.85 -11.41 16.84
N GLU A 136 4.03 -12.03 17.69
CA GLU A 136 2.67 -11.59 17.95
C GLU A 136 2.67 -10.31 18.83
N PRO A 137 1.92 -9.27 18.45
CA PRO A 137 1.67 -8.11 19.31
C PRO A 137 0.86 -8.50 20.55
N SER A 138 1.17 -7.91 21.71
CA SER A 138 0.39 -8.14 22.93
C SER A 138 -0.99 -7.47 22.85
N PRO A 139 -1.97 -7.88 23.68
CA PRO A 139 -3.27 -7.21 23.76
C PRO A 139 -3.18 -5.69 24.01
N GLU A 140 -2.20 -5.25 24.80
CA GLU A 140 -1.94 -3.82 25.03
C GLU A 140 -1.56 -3.10 23.72
N VAL A 141 -0.70 -3.71 22.89
CA VAL A 141 -0.31 -3.13 21.60
C VAL A 141 -1.50 -3.06 20.64
N TYR A 142 -2.39 -4.06 20.64
CA TYR A 142 -3.65 -3.97 19.89
C TYR A 142 -4.54 -2.83 20.41
N GLY A 143 -4.65 -2.66 21.73
CA GLY A 143 -5.41 -1.54 22.32
C GLY A 143 -4.87 -0.16 21.88
N LYS A 144 -3.55 -0.02 21.75
CA LYS A 144 -2.93 1.21 21.21
C LYS A 144 -3.17 1.40 19.71
N ALA A 145 -3.30 0.31 18.96
CA ALA A 145 -3.52 0.33 17.52
C ALA A 145 -4.92 0.83 17.14
N GLU A 146 -5.93 0.58 17.98
CA GLU A 146 -7.32 1.02 17.79
C GLU A 146 -7.45 2.53 17.51
N LYS A 147 -6.60 3.36 18.13
CA LYS A 147 -6.58 4.82 17.93
C LYS A 147 -6.32 5.22 16.47
N TYR A 148 -5.62 4.38 15.72
CA TYR A 148 -5.20 4.65 14.33
C TYR A 148 -5.84 3.62 13.38
N LYS A 149 -7.08 3.23 13.65
CA LYS A 149 -7.90 2.41 12.74
C LYS A 149 -8.32 3.22 11.51
N GLY A 150 -8.17 2.63 10.33
CA GLY A 150 -8.68 3.24 9.09
C GLY A 150 -10.19 3.03 8.98
N LYS A 151 -10.92 4.05 8.51
CA LYS A 151 -12.40 3.96 8.36
C LYS A 151 -12.83 3.17 7.13
N THR A 152 -12.54 3.69 5.93
CA THR A 152 -12.94 3.06 4.66
C THR A 152 -11.81 3.05 3.65
N TYR A 153 -11.91 2.16 2.67
CA TYR A 153 -11.02 2.13 1.51
C TYR A 153 -11.84 1.98 0.23
N TRP A 154 -11.35 2.59 -0.84
CA TRP A 154 -12.06 2.68 -2.11
C TRP A 154 -11.09 2.39 -3.26
N SER A 155 -11.55 1.58 -4.21
CA SER A 155 -10.80 1.23 -5.41
C SER A 155 -10.71 2.43 -6.34
N VAL A 156 -9.49 2.74 -6.77
CA VAL A 156 -9.21 3.76 -7.77
C VAL A 156 -8.93 3.05 -9.08
N GLY A 157 -9.40 3.64 -10.17
CA GLY A 157 -8.98 3.20 -11.49
C GLY A 157 -7.48 3.39 -11.72
N ARG A 158 -7.00 2.91 -12.87
CA ARG A 158 -5.55 2.73 -13.10
C ARG A 158 -4.99 3.64 -14.18
N THR A 159 -5.75 4.62 -14.63
CA THR A 159 -5.26 5.66 -15.54
C THR A 159 -4.64 6.82 -14.78
N LEU A 160 -3.81 7.62 -15.46
CA LEU A 160 -3.19 8.81 -14.89
C LEU A 160 -4.23 9.79 -14.31
N ASN A 161 -5.32 10.04 -15.04
CA ASN A 161 -6.33 10.99 -14.61
C ASN A 161 -7.16 10.48 -13.43
N GLU A 162 -7.40 9.16 -13.32
CA GLU A 162 -8.07 8.59 -12.15
C GLU A 162 -7.21 8.76 -10.89
N PHE A 163 -5.89 8.57 -10.97
CA PHE A 163 -4.98 8.88 -9.87
C PHE A 163 -5.04 10.36 -9.48
N ARG A 164 -4.95 11.26 -10.46
CA ARG A 164 -4.98 12.71 -10.20
C ARG A 164 -6.31 13.16 -9.59
N SER A 165 -7.43 12.68 -10.13
CA SER A 165 -8.78 12.94 -9.60
C SER A 165 -8.99 12.38 -8.21
N ALA A 166 -8.53 11.16 -7.93
CA ALA A 166 -8.58 10.56 -6.59
C ALA A 166 -7.86 11.43 -5.56
N ILE A 167 -6.62 11.84 -5.87
CA ILE A 167 -5.79 12.62 -4.95
C ILE A 167 -6.36 14.02 -4.73
N TYR A 168 -6.80 14.70 -5.80
CA TYR A 168 -7.25 16.09 -5.70
C TYR A 168 -8.61 16.25 -5.03
N GLN A 169 -9.60 15.45 -5.42
CA GLN A 169 -10.95 15.57 -4.86
C GLN A 169 -11.00 15.13 -3.38
N ASN A 170 -10.25 14.08 -3.01
CA ASN A 170 -10.24 13.56 -1.64
C ASN A 170 -9.10 14.11 -0.77
N ARG A 171 -8.19 14.88 -1.36
CA ARG A 171 -7.03 15.47 -0.68
C ARG A 171 -6.23 14.41 0.07
N CYS A 172 -5.98 13.26 -0.56
CA CYS A 172 -5.27 12.14 0.06
C CYS A 172 -4.36 11.39 -0.92
N PRO A 173 -3.26 10.76 -0.45
CA PRO A 173 -2.41 9.92 -1.28
C PRO A 173 -3.11 8.63 -1.72
N VAL A 174 -2.72 8.10 -2.89
CA VAL A 174 -3.19 6.81 -3.41
C VAL A 174 -2.15 5.74 -3.14
N ILE A 175 -2.51 4.66 -2.43
CA ILE A 175 -1.68 3.46 -2.37
C ILE A 175 -1.93 2.62 -3.61
N PHE A 176 -0.88 2.05 -4.20
CA PHE A 176 -1.01 1.15 -5.34
C PHE A 176 0.10 0.09 -5.33
N GLY A 177 -0.15 -1.00 -6.04
CA GLY A 177 0.86 -1.98 -6.43
C GLY A 177 1.32 -1.74 -7.86
N MET A 178 2.48 -2.26 -8.25
CA MET A 178 2.87 -2.32 -9.66
C MET A 178 3.82 -3.48 -9.90
N GLU A 179 3.91 -3.95 -11.15
CA GLU A 179 5.01 -4.84 -11.52
C GLU A 179 6.34 -4.14 -11.31
N TRP A 180 7.31 -4.90 -10.83
CA TRP A 180 8.64 -4.40 -10.55
C TRP A 180 9.67 -5.05 -11.47
N TYR A 181 10.43 -4.20 -12.17
CA TYR A 181 11.51 -4.60 -13.08
C TYR A 181 12.87 -4.26 -12.44
N LEU A 182 13.94 -4.95 -12.82
CA LEU A 182 15.28 -4.63 -12.30
C LEU A 182 15.72 -3.20 -12.65
N SER A 183 15.28 -2.67 -13.79
CA SER A 183 15.52 -1.28 -14.18
C SER A 183 15.01 -0.28 -13.14
N TYR A 184 13.93 -0.61 -12.44
CA TYR A 184 13.31 0.25 -11.42
C TYR A 184 14.10 0.30 -10.11
N ASN A 185 15.10 -0.57 -9.89
CA ASN A 185 15.93 -0.49 -8.68
C ASN A 185 16.78 0.78 -8.61
N ARG A 186 16.81 1.58 -9.69
CA ARG A 186 17.46 2.88 -9.75
C ARG A 186 16.56 3.85 -10.51
N THR A 187 16.65 5.12 -10.13
CA THR A 187 16.09 6.23 -10.91
C THR A 187 17.20 6.88 -11.73
N ASP A 188 16.81 7.78 -12.62
CA ASP A 188 17.74 8.77 -13.15
C ASP A 188 18.08 9.82 -12.08
N LYS A 189 19.06 10.67 -12.37
CA LYS A 189 19.65 11.61 -11.39
C LYS A 189 18.63 12.59 -10.80
N ASP A 190 17.61 12.94 -11.57
CA ASP A 190 16.53 13.85 -11.19
C ASP A 190 15.36 13.16 -10.47
N GLY A 191 15.38 11.83 -10.39
CA GLY A 191 14.33 11.04 -9.74
C GLY A 191 13.32 10.40 -10.69
N LYS A 192 13.50 10.49 -12.01
CA LYS A 192 12.65 9.77 -12.98
C LYS A 192 12.78 8.26 -12.79
N LEU A 193 11.66 7.54 -12.67
CA LEU A 193 11.67 6.08 -12.69
C LEU A 193 11.99 5.62 -14.12
N ARG A 194 12.94 4.70 -14.25
CA ARG A 194 13.32 4.17 -15.57
C ARG A 194 12.18 3.36 -16.18
N LEU A 195 12.15 3.25 -17.50
CA LEU A 195 11.22 2.37 -18.21
C LEU A 195 11.47 0.88 -17.90
N PRO A 196 10.46 0.00 -18.05
CA PRO A 196 10.63 -1.43 -17.83
C PRO A 196 11.64 -1.99 -18.83
N VAL A 197 12.60 -2.77 -18.34
CA VAL A 197 13.55 -3.50 -19.18
C VAL A 197 13.61 -4.95 -18.71
N GLY A 198 13.45 -5.88 -19.65
CA GLY A 198 13.49 -7.31 -19.38
C GLY A 198 12.17 -7.84 -18.80
N LYS A 199 12.27 -8.86 -17.95
CA LYS A 199 11.11 -9.51 -17.31
C LYS A 199 10.82 -8.89 -15.94
N PRO A 200 9.56 -8.85 -15.49
CA PRO A 200 9.23 -8.47 -14.12
C PRO A 200 9.89 -9.45 -13.14
N VAL A 201 10.40 -8.93 -12.03
CA VAL A 201 11.06 -9.71 -10.98
C VAL A 201 10.22 -9.87 -9.72
N SER A 202 9.20 -9.04 -9.53
CA SER A 202 8.27 -9.06 -8.40
C SER A 202 7.15 -8.04 -8.63
N GLY A 203 6.30 -7.79 -7.62
CA GLY A 203 5.51 -6.57 -7.51
C GLY A 203 5.93 -5.74 -6.30
N HIS A 204 5.69 -4.42 -6.36
CA HIS A 204 6.02 -3.48 -5.29
C HIS A 204 4.83 -2.59 -4.94
N ALA A 205 4.69 -2.20 -3.68
CA ALA A 205 3.62 -1.33 -3.22
C ALA A 205 4.18 0.01 -2.75
N LEU A 206 3.49 1.08 -3.12
CA LEU A 206 3.97 2.45 -3.10
C LEU A 206 2.81 3.41 -2.79
N ALA A 207 3.11 4.66 -2.45
CA ALA A 207 2.10 5.70 -2.24
C ALA A 207 2.33 6.88 -3.19
N CYS A 208 1.37 7.16 -4.06
CA CYS A 208 1.36 8.33 -4.93
C CYS A 208 0.92 9.56 -4.12
N ALA A 209 1.80 10.56 -4.04
CA ALA A 209 1.61 11.75 -3.22
C ALA A 209 1.13 12.97 -4.01
N GLY A 210 0.87 12.84 -5.31
CA GLY A 210 0.39 13.94 -6.15
C GLY A 210 1.26 14.16 -7.37
N TRP A 211 1.23 15.38 -7.91
CA TRP A 211 1.98 15.75 -9.11
C TRP A 211 2.46 17.19 -9.10
N THR A 212 3.52 17.43 -9.86
CA THR A 212 4.02 18.78 -10.21
C THR A 212 4.16 18.84 -11.73
N LYS A 213 3.45 19.75 -12.40
CA LYS A 213 3.43 19.85 -13.86
C LYS A 213 3.08 18.51 -14.52
N ASP A 214 4.04 17.88 -15.18
CA ASP A 214 3.95 16.63 -15.93
C ASP A 214 4.51 15.41 -15.18
N LYS A 215 4.75 15.52 -13.87
CA LYS A 215 5.41 14.49 -13.05
C LYS A 215 4.51 14.00 -11.93
N LEU A 216 4.16 12.71 -11.96
CA LEU A 216 3.45 12.04 -10.88
C LEU A 216 4.46 11.55 -9.83
N TRP A 217 4.38 12.04 -8.59
CA TRP A 217 5.34 11.77 -7.53
C TRP A 217 4.92 10.64 -6.61
N VAL A 218 5.85 9.73 -6.34
CA VAL A 218 5.58 8.50 -5.60
C VAL A 218 6.59 8.31 -4.48
N LYS A 219 6.09 8.09 -3.26
CA LYS A 219 6.86 7.74 -2.07
C LYS A 219 7.25 6.26 -2.10
N ASN A 220 8.54 5.98 -2.02
CA ASN A 220 9.06 4.62 -1.85
C ASN A 220 9.38 4.35 -0.36
N SER A 221 9.87 3.14 -0.05
CA SER A 221 10.18 2.65 1.29
C SER A 221 11.60 2.07 1.37
N TRP A 222 12.54 2.63 0.60
CA TRP A 222 13.95 2.22 0.56
C TRP A 222 14.93 3.28 1.08
N GLY A 223 14.43 4.20 1.89
CA GLY A 223 15.21 5.27 2.51
C GLY A 223 15.47 6.45 1.59
N THR A 224 15.91 7.54 2.21
CA THR A 224 16.12 8.84 1.54
C THR A 224 17.26 8.84 0.53
N ARG A 225 18.19 7.88 0.61
CA ARG A 225 19.31 7.73 -0.34
C ARG A 225 18.91 7.08 -1.66
N TRP A 226 17.72 6.50 -1.74
CA TRP A 226 17.20 5.93 -2.98
C TRP A 226 16.33 6.96 -3.69
N GLY A 227 16.42 7.04 -5.02
CA GLY A 227 15.67 8.02 -5.80
C GLY A 227 16.02 9.47 -5.45
N LYS A 228 15.03 10.35 -5.54
CA LYS A 228 15.09 11.73 -5.08
C LYS A 228 14.53 11.81 -3.66
N ASN A 229 15.41 11.77 -2.66
CA ASN A 229 15.03 11.82 -1.23
C ASN A 229 14.04 10.71 -0.80
N GLY A 230 14.13 9.53 -1.42
CA GLY A 230 13.20 8.41 -1.16
C GLY A 230 11.92 8.44 -2.01
N TYR A 231 11.79 9.43 -2.88
CA TYR A 231 10.72 9.54 -3.88
C TYR A 231 11.25 9.26 -5.28
N PHE A 232 10.35 9.00 -6.20
CA PHE A 232 10.59 9.04 -7.63
C PHE A 232 9.39 9.69 -8.32
N TYR A 233 9.54 9.99 -9.61
CA TYR A 233 8.40 10.37 -10.42
C TYR A 233 8.24 9.53 -11.69
N ILE A 234 7.00 9.46 -12.16
CA ILE A 234 6.62 8.94 -13.47
C ILE A 234 6.16 10.12 -14.33
N PRO A 235 6.75 10.35 -15.51
CA PRO A 235 6.23 11.32 -16.47
C PRO A 235 4.81 10.96 -16.93
N PHE A 236 3.96 11.97 -17.13
CA PHE A 236 2.57 11.76 -17.54
C PHE A 236 2.45 11.00 -18.88
N ASP A 237 3.30 11.33 -19.84
CA ASP A 237 3.36 10.70 -21.17
C ASP A 237 3.95 9.28 -21.14
N GLU A 238 4.54 8.87 -20.01
CA GLU A 238 5.08 7.53 -19.80
C GLU A 238 4.23 6.69 -18.86
N PHE A 239 3.18 7.24 -18.23
CA PHE A 239 2.42 6.55 -17.19
C PHE A 239 1.88 5.18 -17.64
N GLU A 240 1.31 5.11 -18.84
CA GLU A 240 0.76 3.86 -19.41
C GLU A 240 1.85 2.81 -19.76
N LYS A 241 3.14 3.19 -19.73
CA LYS A 241 4.27 2.25 -19.93
C LYS A 241 4.59 1.48 -18.64
N TYR A 242 4.01 1.85 -17.50
CA TYR A 242 4.18 1.17 -16.22
C TYR A 242 2.94 0.31 -15.91
N ASN A 243 3.15 -0.97 -15.59
CA ASN A 243 2.04 -1.87 -15.27
C ASN A 243 1.58 -1.69 -13.81
N ILE A 244 0.60 -0.80 -13.62
CA ILE A 244 -0.01 -0.46 -12.32
C ILE A 244 -1.09 -1.48 -11.93
N TRP A 245 -1.10 -1.84 -10.65
CA TRP A 245 -2.03 -2.76 -9.99
C TRP A 245 -2.70 -2.09 -8.77
N ASN A 246 -3.89 -2.55 -8.40
CA ASN A 246 -4.42 -2.43 -7.02
C ASN A 246 -4.45 -1.01 -6.41
N ALA A 247 -4.79 0.02 -7.18
CA ALA A 247 -4.84 1.39 -6.68
C ALA A 247 -6.04 1.61 -5.76
N ARG A 248 -5.80 2.19 -4.57
CA ARG A 248 -6.82 2.48 -3.56
C ARG A 248 -6.52 3.76 -2.80
N VAL A 249 -7.57 4.41 -2.33
CA VAL A 249 -7.47 5.44 -1.28
C VAL A 249 -7.98 4.88 0.04
N LEU A 250 -7.40 5.34 1.13
CA LEU A 250 -8.06 5.32 2.44
C LEU A 250 -8.83 6.64 2.56
N LEU A 251 -10.10 6.60 2.96
CA LEU A 251 -10.86 7.81 3.30
C LEU A 251 -11.10 7.80 4.81
N ASP A 252 -10.36 8.65 5.51
CA ASP A 252 -10.36 8.74 6.97
C ASP A 252 -10.97 10.04 7.51
N GLU A 253 -11.49 10.88 6.62
CA GLU A 253 -12.25 12.07 6.95
C GLU A 253 -13.74 11.89 6.63
N GLY A 254 -14.60 12.29 7.57
CA GLY A 254 -16.05 12.19 7.44
C GLY A 254 -16.64 10.91 8.05
N THR A 255 -17.74 11.08 8.77
CA THR A 255 -18.66 10.02 9.19
C THR A 255 -19.81 9.98 8.19
N LYS A 256 -19.68 9.18 7.13
CA LYS A 256 -20.89 8.52 6.62
C LYS A 256 -20.99 7.19 7.39
N PRO A 257 -22.14 6.86 8.00
CA PRO A 257 -22.36 5.52 8.50
C PRO A 257 -22.08 4.58 7.35
N ILE A 258 -21.18 3.64 7.55
CA ILE A 258 -20.99 2.56 6.60
C ILE A 258 -22.17 1.62 6.82
N GLU A 259 -23.33 1.93 6.25
CA GLU A 259 -24.28 0.87 5.90
C GLU A 259 -23.68 0.17 4.69
N GLY A 260 -22.76 -0.74 4.99
CA GLY A 260 -21.90 -1.30 3.99
C GLY A 260 -20.89 -2.25 4.62
N TRP A 261 -21.01 -3.52 4.27
CA TRP A 261 -20.22 -4.59 4.82
C TRP A 261 -18.72 -4.33 4.63
N VAL A 262 -18.00 -4.00 5.70
CA VAL A 262 -16.56 -4.33 5.78
C VAL A 262 -16.50 -5.81 5.47
N ALA A 263 -15.82 -6.22 4.40
CA ALA A 263 -15.78 -7.62 3.99
C ALA A 263 -15.14 -8.49 5.09
N VAL A 264 -15.98 -9.04 5.99
CA VAL A 264 -15.57 -9.93 7.09
C VAL A 264 -15.29 -11.35 6.57
N LYS A 265 -15.69 -11.68 5.33
CA LYS A 265 -15.39 -12.97 4.70
C LYS A 265 -14.17 -12.89 3.78
N PHE A 266 -13.10 -13.50 4.28
CA PHE A 266 -11.76 -13.63 3.73
C PHE A 266 -11.73 -14.36 2.38
N LEU A 267 -10.85 -13.92 1.48
CA LEU A 267 -10.42 -14.71 0.34
C LEU A 267 -9.39 -15.73 0.85
N ARG A 268 -9.79 -17.00 1.00
CA ARG A 268 -8.83 -18.09 1.22
C ARG A 268 -8.23 -18.43 -0.14
N ALA A 269 -6.94 -18.15 -0.33
CA ALA A 269 -6.25 -18.56 -1.55
C ALA A 269 -5.97 -20.06 -1.49
N ASP A 270 -6.80 -20.87 -2.14
CA ASP A 270 -6.51 -22.29 -2.32
C ASP A 270 -5.40 -22.44 -3.39
N LYS A 271 -4.18 -22.73 -2.91
CA LYS A 271 -2.97 -23.10 -3.67
C LYS A 271 -2.48 -22.05 -4.70
N TYR A 272 -1.46 -21.29 -4.32
CA TYR A 272 -0.72 -20.39 -5.21
C TYR A 272 0.39 -21.13 -5.96
N THR A 273 0.49 -20.90 -7.27
CA THR A 273 1.71 -21.10 -8.08
C THR A 273 2.10 -19.74 -8.65
N ILE A 274 3.38 -19.37 -8.62
CA ILE A 274 3.85 -18.07 -9.11
C ILE A 274 3.41 -17.88 -10.56
N GLY A 275 2.63 -16.81 -10.82
CA GLY A 275 2.20 -16.43 -12.17
C GLY A 275 0.77 -16.84 -12.58
N THR A 276 -0.05 -17.41 -11.69
CA THR A 276 -1.47 -17.68 -11.99
C THR A 276 -2.44 -16.86 -11.12
N THR A 277 -3.52 -16.40 -11.75
CA THR A 277 -4.66 -15.75 -11.09
C THR A 277 -5.32 -16.74 -10.13
N ALA A 278 -5.47 -16.35 -8.85
CA ALA A 278 -6.15 -17.17 -7.86
C ALA A 278 -7.62 -17.39 -8.26
N LYS A 279 -8.09 -18.65 -8.24
CA LYS A 279 -9.51 -18.98 -8.41
C LYS A 279 -10.23 -18.82 -7.07
N THR A 280 -11.32 -18.06 -7.06
CA THR A 280 -12.20 -17.92 -5.89
C THR A 280 -13.17 -19.11 -5.83
N THR A 281 -13.33 -19.73 -4.67
CA THR A 281 -14.35 -20.74 -4.42
C THR A 281 -15.53 -20.08 -3.71
N ASP A 282 -16.45 -19.50 -4.49
CA ASP A 282 -17.76 -19.12 -3.96
C ASP A 282 -18.58 -20.40 -3.68
N ARG A 283 -18.61 -20.83 -2.43
CA ARG A 283 -19.69 -21.70 -1.96
C ARG A 283 -20.82 -20.84 -1.44
N LYS A 284 -21.88 -20.77 -2.25
CA LYS A 284 -23.24 -20.39 -1.82
C LYS A 284 -23.59 -21.11 -0.52
N SER A 285 -24.15 -20.36 0.43
CA SER A 285 -25.21 -20.87 1.29
C SER A 285 -26.15 -19.72 1.64
N VAL A 286 -27.27 -19.72 0.94
CA VAL A 286 -28.53 -19.09 1.34
C VAL A 286 -28.94 -19.71 2.68
N GLY A 287 -29.49 -18.91 3.59
CA GLY A 287 -30.07 -19.36 4.84
C GLY A 287 -30.79 -18.19 5.50
N GLU A 288 -32.09 -18.12 5.24
CA GLU A 288 -33.08 -17.30 5.95
C GLU A 288 -33.09 -17.63 7.45
N GLY A 289 -33.36 -16.61 8.26
CA GLY A 289 -33.47 -16.65 9.72
C GLY A 289 -33.38 -15.27 10.31
#